data_AF-A0A5P9FJJ6-F1
#
_entry.id   AF-A0A5P9FJJ6-F1
#
_cell.length_a   1.000
_cell.length_b   1.000
_cell.length_c   1.000
_cell.angle_alpha   90.00
_cell.angle_beta   90.00
_cell.angle_gamma   90.00
#
_symmetry.space_group_name_H-M   'P 1'
#
loop_
_entity.id
_entity.type
_entity.pdbx_description
1 polymer ?
#
loop_
_entity_poly.entity_id
_entity_poly.type
_entity_poly.pdbx_seq_one_letter_code
_entity_poly.pdbx_strand_id
1 'polypeptide(L)'
;MLIGKARQAGWRVAVRGRDSARLDWLDQKLWLGPEDGFLPHGRAGGAHDARQPVLLTTGQQAANDPACVMTIDGAEVSAEEVAALERTCVLFDGNDPAAVQTARVQWKALTDKGCAAQYWSEESGRWEKKAER
;
A
#
# COMPACT_ATOMS: atom_id res chain seq x y z
N MET A 1 2.78 -11.17 -5.76
CA MET A 1 2.25 -9.80 -5.58
C MET A 1 1.73 -9.60 -4.16
N LEU A 2 2.05 -8.49 -3.49
CA LEU A 2 1.70 -8.24 -2.08
C LEU A 2 0.19 -8.06 -1.84
N ILE A 3 -0.53 -7.38 -2.74
CA ILE A 3 -1.99 -7.20 -2.63
C ILE A 3 -2.70 -8.56 -2.57
N GLY A 4 -2.30 -9.51 -3.42
CA GLY A 4 -2.85 -10.87 -3.42
C GLY A 4 -2.62 -11.60 -2.09
N LYS A 5 -1.44 -11.44 -1.47
CA LYS A 5 -1.15 -12.01 -0.14
C LYS A 5 -2.04 -11.40 0.95
N ALA A 6 -2.23 -10.08 0.93
CA ALA A 6 -3.15 -9.40 1.86
C ALA A 6 -4.59 -9.86 1.68
N ARG A 7 -5.04 -10.07 0.43
CA ARG A 7 -6.36 -10.63 0.13
C ARG A 7 -6.52 -12.07 0.61
N GLN A 8 -5.49 -12.91 0.47
CA GLN A 8 -5.47 -14.27 1.01
C GLN A 8 -5.54 -14.31 2.54
N ALA A 9 -5.01 -13.27 3.21
CA ALA A 9 -5.17 -13.07 4.66
C ALA A 9 -6.57 -12.56 5.06
N GLY A 10 -7.47 -12.32 4.10
CA GLY A 10 -8.85 -11.86 4.33
C GLY A 10 -9.02 -10.34 4.34
N TRP A 11 -7.95 -9.56 4.31
CA TRP A 11 -8.03 -8.10 4.44
C TRP A 11 -8.59 -7.42 3.21
N ARG A 12 -9.52 -6.47 3.41
CA ARG A 12 -9.78 -5.44 2.38
C ARG A 12 -8.60 -4.50 2.32
N VAL A 13 -8.22 -4.11 1.11
CA VAL A 13 -7.01 -3.32 0.86
C VAL A 13 -7.39 -1.97 0.26
N ALA A 14 -6.75 -0.90 0.70
CA ALA A 14 -6.69 0.35 -0.04
C ALA A 14 -5.26 0.57 -0.55
N VAL A 15 -5.11 0.78 -1.85
CA VAL A 15 -3.84 1.19 -2.46
C VAL A 15 -3.88 2.70 -2.63
N ARG A 16 -3.06 3.42 -1.85
CA ARG A 16 -3.03 4.88 -1.85
C ARG A 16 -1.82 5.41 -2.63
N GLY A 17 -2.08 6.21 -3.66
CA GLY A 17 -1.06 6.95 -4.40
C GLY A 17 -1.25 8.47 -4.28
N ARG A 18 -0.30 9.24 -4.83
CA ARG A 18 -0.41 10.72 -4.88
C ARG A 18 -0.91 11.26 -6.22
N ASP A 19 -0.76 10.46 -7.28
CA ASP A 19 -1.06 10.85 -8.65
C ASP A 19 -2.18 9.97 -9.21
N SER A 20 -3.26 10.60 -9.70
CA SER A 20 -4.40 9.88 -10.26
C SER A 20 -4.05 9.13 -11.54
N ALA A 21 -3.29 9.73 -12.45
CA ALA A 21 -2.91 9.10 -13.72
C ALA A 21 -2.00 7.89 -13.47
N ARG A 22 -1.14 7.98 -12.45
CA ARG A 22 -0.32 6.85 -12.00
C ARG A 22 -1.16 5.69 -11.45
N LEU A 23 -2.23 5.99 -10.72
CA LEU A 23 -3.17 4.97 -10.25
C LEU A 23 -4.03 4.39 -11.37
N ASP A 24 -4.39 5.18 -12.39
CA ASP A 24 -5.09 4.67 -13.58
C ASP A 24 -4.19 3.72 -14.38
N TRP A 25 -2.91 4.05 -14.52
CA TRP A 25 -1.92 3.13 -15.09
C TRP A 25 -1.81 1.83 -14.26
N LEU A 26 -1.77 1.95 -12.93
CA LEU A 26 -1.69 0.78 -12.05
C LEU A 26 -2.93 -0.11 -12.16
N ASP A 27 -4.13 0.48 -12.18
CA ASP A 27 -5.40 -0.24 -12.38
C ASP A 27 -5.37 -1.10 -13.66
N GLN A 28 -4.99 -0.50 -14.79
CA GLN A 28 -4.82 -1.25 -16.04
C GLN A 28 -3.80 -2.38 -15.90
N LYS A 29 -2.66 -2.16 -15.24
CA LYS A 29 -1.63 -3.18 -15.04
C LYS A 29 -2.06 -4.32 -14.12
N LEU A 30 -2.85 -4.04 -13.10
CA LEU A 30 -3.36 -5.05 -12.17
C LEU A 30 -4.34 -6.00 -12.87
N TRP A 31 -5.09 -5.52 -13.87
CA TRP A 31 -5.93 -6.38 -14.72
C TRP A 31 -5.13 -7.26 -15.68
N LEU A 32 -3.93 -6.84 -16.08
CA LEU A 32 -3.00 -7.63 -16.91
C LEU A 32 -2.16 -8.62 -16.08
N GLY A 33 -2.57 -8.90 -14.85
CA GLY A 33 -1.92 -9.88 -13.98
C GLY A 33 -1.92 -11.31 -14.57
N PRO A 34 -1.37 -12.29 -13.83
CA PRO A 34 -1.32 -13.68 -14.30
C PRO A 34 -2.72 -14.18 -14.69
N GLU A 35 -2.81 -14.94 -15.79
CA GLU A 35 -4.09 -15.38 -16.37
C GLU A 35 -5.00 -16.11 -15.36
N ASP A 36 -4.40 -16.84 -14.42
CA ASP A 36 -5.12 -17.60 -13.38
C ASP A 36 -5.44 -16.77 -12.11
N GLY A 37 -5.07 -15.49 -12.09
CA GLY A 37 -5.15 -14.61 -10.91
C GLY A 37 -6.18 -13.50 -11.08
N PHE A 38 -7.40 -13.71 -10.57
CA PHE A 38 -8.40 -12.65 -10.50
C PHE A 38 -8.19 -11.77 -9.25
N LEU A 39 -7.81 -10.51 -9.45
CA LEU A 39 -7.70 -9.51 -8.40
C LEU A 39 -8.84 -8.48 -8.53
N PRO A 40 -10.01 -8.68 -7.90
CA PRO A 40 -11.10 -7.71 -7.97
C PRO A 40 -10.70 -6.40 -7.31
N HIS A 41 -10.59 -5.34 -8.10
CA HIS A 41 -10.24 -4.01 -7.66
C HIS A 41 -11.02 -2.94 -8.42
N GLY A 42 -10.97 -1.70 -7.92
CA GLY A 42 -11.51 -0.55 -8.64
C GLY A 42 -10.88 0.77 -8.22
N ARG A 43 -11.09 1.79 -9.06
CA ARG A 43 -10.72 3.19 -8.77
C ARG A 43 -11.79 3.84 -7.88
N ALA A 44 -11.34 4.62 -6.91
CA ALA A 44 -12.22 5.46 -6.10
C ALA A 44 -12.87 6.57 -6.95
N GLY A 45 -14.08 6.96 -6.56
CA GLY A 45 -14.92 7.94 -7.24
C GLY A 45 -16.25 7.39 -7.75
N GLY A 46 -16.56 6.11 -7.53
CA GLY A 46 -17.77 5.44 -8.01
C GLY A 46 -18.78 5.08 -6.92
N ALA A 47 -20.00 4.74 -7.33
CA ALA A 47 -21.07 4.30 -6.43
C ALA A 47 -20.80 2.94 -5.73
N HIS A 48 -19.68 2.29 -6.06
CA HIS A 48 -19.36 0.94 -5.60
C HIS A 48 -18.04 0.87 -4.85
N ASP A 49 -17.41 2.00 -4.54
CA ASP A 49 -16.12 2.06 -3.83
C ASP A 49 -16.16 1.25 -2.54
N ALA A 50 -17.23 1.37 -1.75
CA ALA A 50 -17.41 0.67 -0.50
C ALA A 50 -17.44 -0.87 -0.64
N ARG A 51 -17.72 -1.39 -1.84
CA ARG A 51 -17.79 -2.82 -2.14
C ARG A 51 -16.46 -3.37 -2.68
N GLN A 52 -15.49 -2.52 -2.99
CA GLN A 52 -14.24 -2.95 -3.62
C GLN A 52 -13.34 -3.69 -2.62
N PRO A 53 -13.00 -4.98 -2.86
CA PRO A 53 -12.07 -5.70 -1.99
C PRO A 53 -10.67 -5.08 -2.00
N VAL A 54 -10.30 -4.43 -3.12
CA VAL A 54 -9.12 -3.59 -3.27
C VAL A 54 -9.57 -2.26 -3.91
N LEU A 55 -9.31 -1.13 -3.25
CA LEU A 55 -9.67 0.20 -3.75
C LEU A 55 -8.40 1.02 -4.02
N LEU A 56 -8.22 1.51 -5.25
CA LEU A 56 -7.15 2.43 -5.61
C LEU A 56 -7.63 3.87 -5.42
N THR A 57 -6.95 4.65 -4.59
CA THR A 57 -7.39 5.99 -4.21
C THR A 57 -6.23 6.97 -4.05
N THR A 58 -6.48 8.26 -4.26
CA THR A 58 -5.58 9.34 -3.81
C THR A 58 -6.00 9.93 -2.47
N GLY A 59 -7.19 9.59 -1.99
CA GLY A 59 -7.75 10.10 -0.74
C GLY A 59 -7.14 9.46 0.51
N GLN A 60 -7.02 10.25 1.57
CA GLN A 60 -6.63 9.75 2.89
C GLN A 60 -7.67 8.79 3.45
N GLN A 61 -8.96 9.03 3.23
CA GLN A 61 -10.02 8.11 3.62
C GLN A 61 -10.38 7.22 2.43
N ALA A 62 -10.35 5.91 2.63
CA ALA A 62 -10.77 4.93 1.65
C ALA A 62 -12.19 4.46 1.99
N ALA A 63 -13.11 4.55 1.03
CA ALA A 63 -14.52 4.22 1.25
C ALA A 63 -14.79 2.72 1.46
N ASN A 64 -13.82 1.85 1.16
CA ASN A 64 -13.97 0.40 1.27
C ASN A 64 -13.73 -0.17 2.67
N ASP A 65 -13.48 0.69 3.66
CA ASP A 65 -13.19 0.30 5.05
C ASP A 65 -12.06 -0.75 5.10
N PRO A 66 -10.84 -0.37 4.66
CA PRO A 66 -9.75 -1.31 4.50
C PRO A 66 -9.18 -1.72 5.86
N ALA A 67 -8.90 -3.02 6.03
CA ALA A 67 -8.06 -3.48 7.14
C ALA A 67 -6.57 -3.24 6.86
N CYS A 68 -6.20 -3.12 5.57
CA CYS A 68 -4.84 -2.91 5.12
C CYS A 68 -4.72 -1.71 4.17
N VAL A 69 -3.83 -0.76 4.48
CA VAL A 69 -3.44 0.31 3.55
C VAL A 69 -2.05 0.04 3.00
N MET A 70 -1.92 0.06 1.67
CA MET A 70 -0.64 0.00 0.97
C MET A 70 -0.40 1.32 0.26
N THR A 71 0.57 2.12 0.72
CA THR A 71 0.94 3.37 0.06
C THR A 71 2.03 3.14 -0.99
N ILE A 72 1.95 3.89 -2.09
CA ILE A 72 2.91 3.88 -3.18
C ILE A 72 3.36 5.31 -3.50
N ASP A 73 4.47 5.43 -4.23
CA ASP A 73 4.98 6.69 -4.78
C ASP A 73 5.08 7.80 -3.72
N GLY A 74 5.39 7.44 -2.47
CA GLY A 74 5.56 8.36 -1.34
C GLY A 74 4.25 8.91 -0.75
N ALA A 75 3.10 8.29 -1.01
CA ALA A 75 1.86 8.63 -0.30
C ALA A 75 2.02 8.42 1.22
N GLU A 76 1.42 9.32 2.00
CA GLU A 76 1.63 9.41 3.44
C GLU A 76 0.67 8.54 4.24
N VAL A 77 1.13 8.13 5.43
CA VAL A 77 0.32 7.49 6.47
C VAL A 77 0.60 8.17 7.80
N SER A 78 -0.46 8.42 8.57
CA SER A 78 -0.33 8.99 9.91
C SER A 78 -0.20 7.89 10.96
N ALA A 79 0.33 8.22 12.15
CA ALA A 79 0.47 7.26 13.24
C ALA A 79 -0.91 6.78 13.76
N GLU A 80 -1.90 7.67 13.73
CA GLU A 80 -3.29 7.38 14.09
C GLU A 80 -3.89 6.35 13.13
N GLU A 81 -3.58 6.47 11.83
CA GLU A 81 -4.03 5.52 10.82
C GLU A 81 -3.33 4.16 10.99
N VAL A 82 -2.02 4.15 11.28
CA VAL A 82 -1.28 2.91 11.62
C VAL A 82 -1.88 2.22 12.84
N ALA A 83 -2.31 2.97 13.87
CA ALA A 83 -2.91 2.42 15.07
C ALA A 83 -4.33 1.88 14.86
N ALA A 84 -5.07 2.43 13.88
CA ALA A 84 -6.44 2.03 13.58
C ALA A 84 -6.56 0.83 12.63
N LEU A 85 -5.51 0.56 11.83
CA LEU A 85 -5.50 -0.49 10.82
C LEU A 85 -4.83 -1.77 11.34
N GLU A 86 -5.24 -2.92 10.79
CA GLU A 86 -4.54 -4.19 11.05
C GLU A 86 -3.16 -4.22 10.39
N ARG A 87 -3.00 -3.53 9.26
CA ARG A 87 -1.75 -3.47 8.52
C ARG A 87 -1.59 -2.19 7.72
N THR A 88 -0.42 -1.57 7.85
CA THR A 88 0.05 -0.53 6.92
C THR A 88 1.31 -1.02 6.21
N CYS A 89 1.38 -0.81 4.90
CA CYS A 89 2.57 -1.06 4.09
C CYS A 89 2.96 0.21 3.35
N VAL A 90 4.20 0.67 3.52
CA VAL A 90 4.78 1.73 2.69
C VAL A 90 5.66 1.07 1.63
N LEU A 91 5.24 1.15 0.37
CA LEU A 91 5.95 0.56 -0.76
C LEU A 91 6.71 1.65 -1.52
N PHE A 92 7.96 1.38 -1.84
CA PHE A 92 8.85 2.29 -2.55
C PHE A 92 9.86 1.51 -3.38
N ASP A 93 10.40 2.16 -4.42
CA ASP A 93 11.48 1.59 -5.22
C ASP A 93 12.81 1.76 -4.48
N GLY A 94 13.47 0.65 -4.15
CA GLY A 94 14.78 0.65 -3.49
C GLY A 94 15.92 1.18 -4.38
N ASN A 95 15.72 1.22 -5.70
CA ASN A 95 16.69 1.74 -6.66
C ASN A 95 16.54 3.24 -6.93
N ASP A 96 15.48 3.88 -6.42
CA ASP A 96 15.28 5.32 -6.50
C ASP A 96 15.73 5.98 -5.18
N PRO A 97 16.85 6.73 -5.18
CA PRO A 97 17.34 7.40 -3.98
C PRO A 97 16.30 8.36 -3.36
N ALA A 98 15.48 9.04 -4.16
CA ALA A 98 14.47 9.97 -3.65
C ALA A 98 13.32 9.23 -2.95
N ALA A 99 12.88 8.10 -3.51
CA ALA A 99 11.88 7.22 -2.89
C ALA A 99 12.41 6.64 -1.57
N VAL A 100 13.67 6.19 -1.54
CA VAL A 100 14.32 5.69 -0.32
C VAL A 100 14.39 6.76 0.77
N GLN A 101 14.77 8.00 0.44
CA GLN A 101 14.79 9.08 1.43
C GLN A 101 13.39 9.39 1.96
N THR A 102 12.38 9.43 1.08
CA THR A 102 10.97 9.63 1.49
C THR A 102 10.52 8.55 2.48
N ALA A 103 10.81 7.28 2.18
CA ALA A 103 10.46 6.16 3.06
C ALA A 103 11.20 6.23 4.41
N ARG A 104 12.47 6.66 4.42
CA ARG A 104 13.23 6.88 5.67
C ARG A 104 12.63 7.97 6.55
N VAL A 105 12.17 9.07 5.95
CA VAL A 105 11.51 10.17 6.67
C VAL A 105 10.19 9.67 7.27
N GLN A 106 9.37 8.97 6.51
CA GLN A 106 8.11 8.38 7.01
C GLN A 106 8.38 7.35 8.13
N TRP A 107 9.35 6.46 7.95
CA TRP A 107 9.77 5.50 8.98
C TRP A 107 10.13 6.20 10.28
N LYS A 108 10.98 7.22 10.21
CA LYS A 108 11.37 7.98 11.40
C LYS A 108 10.16 8.64 12.06
N ALA A 109 9.32 9.33 11.29
CA ALA A 109 8.14 10.01 11.82
C ALA A 109 7.14 9.06 12.51
N LEU A 110 6.95 7.84 11.97
CA LEU A 110 6.06 6.84 12.55
C LEU A 110 6.67 6.20 13.81
N THR A 111 7.94 5.77 13.73
CA THR A 111 8.62 5.14 14.88
C THR A 111 8.86 6.11 16.03
N ASP A 112 9.15 7.39 15.77
CA ASP A 112 9.25 8.44 16.80
C ASP A 112 7.90 8.66 17.53
N LYS A 113 6.77 8.34 16.87
CA LYS A 113 5.42 8.36 17.44
C LYS A 113 5.02 7.02 18.09
N GLY A 114 5.95 6.07 18.19
CA GLY A 114 5.73 4.78 18.86
C GLY A 114 5.11 3.69 17.98
N CYS A 115 4.96 3.89 16.67
CA CYS A 115 4.50 2.83 15.78
C CYS A 115 5.58 1.76 15.62
N ALA A 116 5.21 0.50 15.86
CA ALA A 116 6.06 -0.64 15.52
C ALA A 116 6.20 -0.74 14.00
N ALA A 117 7.43 -0.93 13.50
CA ALA A 117 7.72 -0.93 12.08
C ALA A 117 8.74 -2.00 11.71
N GLN A 118 8.55 -2.61 10.55
CA GLN A 118 9.47 -3.61 9.99
C GLN A 118 9.86 -3.21 8.58
N TYR A 119 11.16 -3.22 8.29
CA TYR A 119 11.68 -2.97 6.95
C TYR A 119 12.04 -4.29 6.27
N TRP A 120 11.43 -4.51 5.12
CA TRP A 120 11.65 -5.66 4.25
C TRP A 120 12.17 -5.20 2.89
N SER A 121 13.13 -5.93 2.32
CA SER A 121 13.69 -5.69 0.98
C SER A 121 13.65 -6.97 0.15
N GLU A 122 13.39 -6.83 -1.15
CA GLU A 122 13.41 -7.92 -2.15
C GLU A 122 14.66 -7.85 -3.06
N GLU A 123 15.67 -7.04 -2.72
CA GLU A 123 16.88 -6.83 -3.55
C GLU A 123 17.62 -8.13 -3.91
N SER A 124 17.58 -9.15 -3.05
CA SER A 124 18.19 -10.46 -3.29
C SER A 124 17.31 -11.42 -4.11
N GLY A 125 16.18 -10.95 -4.64
CA GLY A 125 15.18 -11.77 -5.33
C GLY A 125 14.22 -12.51 -4.39
N ARG A 126 14.35 -12.30 -3.07
CA ARG A 126 13.41 -12.79 -2.05
C ARG A 126 13.23 -11.73 -0.97
N TRP A 127 12.08 -11.73 -0.32
CA TRP A 127 11.79 -10.82 0.80
C TRP A 127 12.64 -11.16 2.03
N GLU A 128 13.46 -10.21 2.47
CA GLU A 128 14.30 -10.30 3.66
C GLU A 128 14.03 -9.13 4.60
N LYS A 129 13.84 -9.44 5.88
CA LYS A 129 13.73 -8.43 6.92
C LYS A 129 15.11 -7.82 7.17
N LYS A 130 15.23 -6.51 6.98
CA LYS A 130 16.50 -5.78 7.14
C LYS A 130 16.56 -4.98 8.44
N ALA A 131 15.42 -4.55 8.97
CA ALA A 131 15.34 -3.85 10.24
C ALA A 131 13.96 -4.00 10.92
N GLU A 132 13.92 -3.72 12.22
CA GLU A 132 12.71 -3.64 13.05
C GLU A 132 12.88 -2.55 14.10
N ARG A 133 11.79 -1.87 14.44
CA ARG A 133 11.67 -0.96 15.57
C ARG A 133 10.30 -1.09 16.22
#